data_AF-A0A1G6Y8H7-F1
#
_entry.id   AF-A0A1G6Y8H7-F1
#
_cell.length_a   1.000
_cell.length_b   1.000
_cell.length_c   1.000
_cell.angle_alpha   90.00
_cell.angle_beta   90.00
_cell.angle_gamma   90.00
#
_symmetry.space_group_name_H-M   'P 1'
#
loop_
_entity.id
_entity.type
_entity.pdbx_description
1 polymer ?
#
loop_
_entity_poly.entity_id
_entity_poly.type
_entity_poly.pdbx_seq_one_letter_code
_entity_poly.pdbx_strand_id
1 'polypeptide(L)'
;MEQLWKAFDGVIPLFLFTAVVAGVVYAVLHVRNPGQGRKPVFVNVLFSLSVMAILFITLYPEDLGPAGEQNVHLIPFRSMAEMIANADGPGVLLRNIGLNILLFVPFGFLFGARRTVRRRIILKATLAGLLLSLGVEAVQYFLGRTTDVDDVILNTFGALAGCVAWTVLGRMK
;
A
#
# COMPACT_ATOMS: atom_id res chain seq x y z
N MET A 1 19.05 23.39 7.76
CA MET A 1 19.75 22.08 7.67
C MET A 1 19.22 21.09 8.70
N GLU A 2 19.10 21.44 9.99
CA GLU A 2 18.57 20.52 11.02
C GLU A 2 17.14 20.02 10.78
N GLN A 3 16.23 20.86 10.27
CA GLN A 3 14.86 20.45 9.92
C GLN A 3 14.82 19.44 8.76
N LEU A 4 15.73 19.58 7.80
CA LEU A 4 15.87 18.64 6.68
C LEU A 4 16.41 17.31 7.22
N TRP A 5 17.48 17.34 8.03
CA TRP A 5 18.03 16.14 8.63
C TRP A 5 17.01 15.40 9.49
N LYS A 6 16.26 16.06 10.38
CA LYS A 6 15.18 15.42 11.16
C LYS A 6 14.09 14.79 10.29
N ALA A 7 13.72 15.43 9.18
CA ALA A 7 12.73 14.88 8.25
C ALA A 7 13.22 13.64 7.51
N PHE A 8 14.53 13.53 7.24
CA PHE A 8 15.14 12.42 6.52
C PHE A 8 15.79 11.35 7.41
N ASP A 9 16.00 11.62 8.70
CA ASP A 9 16.71 10.70 9.61
C ASP A 9 15.97 9.39 9.84
N GLY A 10 14.63 9.42 9.89
CA GLY A 10 13.82 8.19 9.90
C GLY A 10 13.63 7.56 8.51
N VAL A 11 13.73 8.38 7.46
CA VAL A 11 13.49 7.97 6.06
C VAL A 11 14.71 7.27 5.46
N ILE A 12 15.94 7.68 5.80
CA ILE A 12 17.17 7.14 5.23
C ILE A 12 17.44 5.69 5.66
N PRO A 13 17.42 5.32 6.96
CA PRO A 13 17.57 3.94 7.39
C PRO A 13 16.51 3.04 6.75
N LEU A 14 15.31 3.58 6.55
CA LEU A 14 14.26 2.82 5.92
C LEU A 14 14.40 2.72 4.40
N PHE A 15 14.82 3.76 3.71
CA PHE A 15 15.14 3.69 2.29
C PHE A 15 16.23 2.64 2.04
N LEU A 16 17.21 2.56 2.93
CA LEU A 16 18.24 1.51 2.90
C LEU A 16 17.65 0.12 3.18
N PHE A 17 16.79 -0.02 4.20
CA PHE A 17 16.11 -1.29 4.50
C PHE A 17 15.26 -1.79 3.32
N THR A 18 14.47 -0.90 2.71
CA THR A 18 13.65 -1.22 1.54
C THR A 18 14.48 -1.60 0.32
N ALA A 19 15.58 -0.89 0.06
CA ALA A 19 16.52 -1.22 -1.00
C ALA A 19 17.19 -2.59 -0.78
N VAL A 20 17.59 -2.90 0.46
CA VAL A 20 18.21 -4.18 0.83
C VAL A 20 17.22 -5.33 0.64
N VAL A 21 16.01 -5.22 1.17
CA VAL A 21 14.98 -6.26 1.01
C VAL A 21 14.63 -6.47 -0.47
N ALA A 22 14.46 -5.38 -1.24
CA ALA A 22 14.21 -5.49 -2.68
C ALA A 22 15.37 -6.17 -3.43
N GLY A 23 16.62 -5.85 -3.07
CA GLY A 23 17.82 -6.50 -3.61
C GLY A 23 17.91 -7.98 -3.25
N VAL A 24 17.59 -8.35 -2.01
CA VAL A 24 17.56 -9.75 -1.55
C VAL A 24 16.46 -10.52 -2.27
N VAL A 25 15.24 -9.97 -2.37
CA VAL A 25 14.13 -10.61 -3.10
C VAL A 25 14.49 -10.79 -4.57
N TYR A 26 15.10 -9.79 -5.21
CA TYR A 26 15.61 -9.91 -6.57
C TYR A 26 16.62 -11.06 -6.69
N ALA A 27 17.65 -11.08 -5.83
CA ALA A 27 18.69 -12.10 -5.84
C ALA A 27 18.11 -13.51 -5.62
N VAL A 28 17.23 -13.68 -4.64
CA VAL A 28 16.56 -14.97 -4.35
C VAL A 28 15.71 -15.43 -5.52
N LEU A 29 14.91 -14.54 -6.12
CA LEU A 29 14.07 -14.89 -7.27
C LEU A 29 14.90 -15.24 -8.50
N HIS A 30 16.02 -14.54 -8.72
CA HIS A 30 16.94 -14.80 -9.83
C HIS A 30 17.67 -16.14 -9.66
N VAL A 31 18.17 -16.44 -8.46
CA VAL A 31 18.83 -17.72 -8.14
C VAL A 31 17.84 -18.89 -8.17
N ARG A 32 16.62 -18.71 -7.66
CA ARG A 32 15.58 -19.76 -7.67
C ARG A 32 15.00 -20.03 -9.05
N ASN A 33 15.07 -19.08 -9.99
CA ASN A 33 14.49 -19.21 -11.32
C ASN A 33 15.50 -18.82 -12.41
N PRO A 34 16.59 -19.59 -12.58
CA PRO A 34 17.69 -19.24 -13.50
C PRO A 34 17.27 -19.20 -14.99
N GLY A 35 16.08 -19.67 -15.34
CA GLY A 35 15.51 -19.60 -16.69
C GLY A 35 14.49 -18.47 -16.93
N GLN A 36 14.19 -17.64 -15.92
CA GLN A 36 13.23 -16.54 -16.09
C GLN A 36 13.86 -15.37 -16.88
N GLY A 37 13.16 -14.89 -17.92
CA GLY A 37 13.57 -13.68 -18.63
C GLY A 37 13.58 -12.44 -17.73
N ARG A 38 14.26 -11.36 -18.15
CA ARG A 38 14.39 -10.12 -17.35
C ARG A 38 13.05 -9.45 -16.98
N LYS A 39 12.03 -9.59 -17.84
CA LYS A 39 10.70 -8.95 -17.66
C LYS A 39 9.95 -9.41 -16.38
N PRO A 40 9.67 -10.71 -16.16
CA PRO A 40 8.98 -11.16 -14.95
C PRO A 40 9.75 -10.84 -13.67
N VAL A 41 11.08 -10.90 -13.69
CA VAL A 41 11.92 -10.50 -12.55
C VAL A 41 11.71 -9.03 -12.23
N PHE A 42 11.77 -8.15 -13.25
CA PHE A 42 11.53 -6.72 -13.07
C PHE A 42 10.15 -6.41 -12.48
N VAL A 43 9.09 -7.05 -12.98
CA VAL A 43 7.72 -6.88 -12.45
C VAL A 43 7.62 -7.34 -11.00
N ASN A 44 8.28 -8.45 -10.64
CA ASN A 44 8.31 -8.93 -9.25
C ASN A 44 9.05 -7.97 -8.31
N VAL A 45 10.13 -7.33 -8.77
CA VAL A 45 10.83 -6.30 -7.99
C VAL A 45 9.92 -5.11 -7.76
N LEU A 46 9.30 -4.56 -8.81
CA LEU A 46 8.37 -3.44 -8.67
C LEU A 46 7.21 -3.78 -7.76
N PHE A 47 6.66 -5.00 -7.85
CA PHE A 47 5.59 -5.43 -6.95
C PHE A 47 6.06 -5.50 -5.49
N SER A 48 7.28 -5.97 -5.27
CA SER A 48 7.84 -6.03 -3.93
C SER A 48 8.03 -4.62 -3.37
N LEU A 49 8.58 -3.70 -4.18
CA LEU A 49 8.72 -2.29 -3.83
C LEU A 49 7.38 -1.62 -3.51
N SER A 50 6.30 -1.92 -4.25
CA SER A 50 4.98 -1.35 -3.95
C SER A 50 4.42 -1.86 -2.62
N VAL A 51 4.59 -3.15 -2.30
CA VAL A 51 4.23 -3.70 -0.97
C VAL A 51 5.06 -3.04 0.13
N MET A 52 6.37 -2.86 -0.09
CA MET A 52 7.23 -2.19 0.89
C MET A 52 6.83 -0.73 1.09
N ALA A 53 6.47 -0.02 0.02
CA ALA A 53 5.97 1.35 0.11
C ALA A 53 4.66 1.43 0.89
N ILE A 54 3.72 0.50 0.67
CA ILE A 54 2.49 0.39 1.47
C ILE A 54 2.85 0.23 2.95
N LEU A 55 3.61 -0.82 3.29
CA LEU A 55 3.98 -1.12 4.68
C LEU A 55 4.74 0.04 5.32
N PHE A 56 5.62 0.69 4.58
CA PHE A 56 6.35 1.83 5.10
C PHE A 56 5.43 3.01 5.37
N ILE A 57 4.66 3.45 4.37
CA ILE A 57 3.84 4.66 4.49
C ILE A 57 2.78 4.47 5.58
N THR A 58 2.18 3.28 5.70
CA THR A 58 1.10 3.04 6.68
C THR A 58 1.62 2.73 8.09
N LEU A 59 2.78 2.08 8.21
CA LEU A 59 3.36 1.72 9.52
C LEU A 59 4.43 2.71 9.99
N TYR A 60 4.75 3.74 9.20
CA TYR A 60 5.68 4.75 9.64
C TYR A 60 5.17 5.36 10.94
N PRO A 61 6.00 5.39 12.00
CA PRO A 61 5.59 5.99 13.26
C PRO A 61 5.45 7.50 13.07
N GLU A 62 4.26 7.97 12.71
CA GLU A 62 3.85 9.31 13.12
C GLU A 62 3.69 9.30 14.64
N ASP A 63 4.12 10.38 15.29
CA ASP A 63 4.10 10.56 16.74
C ASP A 63 2.88 9.88 17.33
N LEU A 64 3.13 8.87 18.18
CA LEU A 64 2.08 8.27 18.99
C LEU A 64 1.34 9.45 19.63
N GLY A 65 0.07 9.63 19.28
CA GLY A 65 -0.79 10.61 19.94
C GLY A 65 -0.66 10.47 21.46
N PRO A 66 -1.09 11.48 22.24
CA PRO A 66 -0.94 11.46 23.70
C PRO A 66 -1.25 10.07 24.26
N ALA A 67 -0.26 9.49 24.93
CA ALA A 67 -0.21 8.06 25.24
C ALA A 67 -1.53 7.59 25.86
N GLY A 68 -2.28 6.74 25.13
CA GLY A 68 -3.48 6.07 25.65
C GLY A 68 -4.75 6.17 24.80
N GLU A 69 -4.82 7.04 23.78
CA GLU A 69 -6.01 7.11 22.91
C GLU A 69 -5.91 6.18 21.71
N GLN A 70 -6.02 4.88 21.96
CA GLN A 70 -6.24 3.90 20.90
C GLN A 70 -7.70 3.93 20.47
N ASN A 71 -7.99 4.47 19.29
CA ASN A 71 -9.33 4.49 18.72
C ASN A 71 -9.51 3.40 17.66
N VAL A 72 -10.67 2.75 17.64
CA VAL A 72 -10.96 1.66 16.69
C VAL A 72 -12.28 1.98 15.97
N HIS A 73 -12.16 2.43 14.73
CA HIS A 73 -13.27 2.90 13.92
C HIS A 73 -13.76 1.77 13.01
N LEU A 74 -14.78 1.04 13.47
CA LEU A 74 -15.33 -0.14 12.76
C LEU A 74 -16.63 0.13 12.02
N ILE A 75 -17.21 1.32 12.18
CA ILE A 75 -18.45 1.69 11.49
C ILE A 75 -18.05 2.19 10.10
N PRO A 76 -18.37 1.48 9.01
CA PRO A 76 -18.02 1.89 7.67
C PRO A 76 -18.60 3.27 7.35
N PHE A 77 -17.81 4.06 6.64
CA PHE A 77 -18.08 5.42 6.17
C PHE A 77 -18.21 6.46 7.28
N ARG A 78 -18.04 6.10 8.55
CA ARG A 78 -18.16 7.04 9.66
C ARG A 78 -17.01 8.04 9.67
N SER A 79 -15.76 7.56 9.61
CA SER A 79 -14.59 8.43 9.62
C SER A 79 -14.55 9.32 8.38
N MET A 80 -14.90 8.77 7.21
CA MET A 80 -15.08 9.55 5.99
C MET A 80 -16.16 10.62 6.16
N ALA A 81 -17.32 10.29 6.74
CA ALA A 81 -18.40 11.26 6.95
C ALA A 81 -18.00 12.37 7.94
N GLU A 82 -17.36 12.01 9.05
CA GLU A 82 -16.83 12.96 10.04
C GLU A 82 -15.77 13.87 9.40
N MET A 83 -14.89 13.31 8.56
CA MET A 83 -13.90 14.09 7.84
C MET A 83 -14.55 15.01 6.80
N ILE A 84 -15.58 14.57 6.08
CA ILE A 84 -16.35 15.41 5.14
C ILE A 84 -17.01 16.57 5.89
N ALA A 85 -17.61 16.31 7.04
CA ALA A 85 -18.33 17.30 7.83
C ALA A 85 -17.42 18.38 8.43
N ASN A 86 -16.17 18.01 8.75
CA ASN A 86 -15.21 18.88 9.46
C ASN A 86 -14.05 19.36 8.58
N ALA A 87 -14.02 19.05 7.28
CA ALA A 87 -12.90 19.43 6.42
C ALA A 87 -12.89 20.94 6.13
N ASP A 88 -11.74 21.57 6.33
CA ASP A 88 -11.45 22.96 5.94
C ASP A 88 -11.47 23.20 4.42
N GLY A 89 -11.67 22.15 3.62
CA GLY A 89 -11.83 22.23 2.17
C GLY A 89 -11.64 20.89 1.44
N PRO A 90 -11.95 20.84 0.14
CA PRO A 90 -11.89 19.61 -0.67
C PRO A 90 -10.46 19.05 -0.79
N GLY A 91 -9.43 19.87 -0.58
CA GLY A 91 -8.02 19.44 -0.64
C GLY A 91 -7.65 18.43 0.45
N VAL A 92 -8.19 18.58 1.67
CA VAL A 92 -7.92 17.65 2.80
C VAL A 92 -8.56 16.29 2.53
N LEU A 93 -9.80 16.31 2.05
CA LEU A 93 -10.55 15.13 1.62
C LEU A 93 -9.85 14.37 0.49
N LEU A 94 -9.47 15.07 -0.57
CA LEU A 94 -8.76 14.49 -1.71
C LEU A 94 -7.41 13.90 -1.29
N ARG A 95 -6.71 14.56 -0.36
CA ARG A 95 -5.46 14.03 0.18
C ARG A 95 -5.68 12.73 0.93
N ASN A 96 -6.58 12.68 1.91
CA ASN A 96 -6.73 11.49 2.75
C ASN A 96 -7.38 10.31 2.00
N ILE A 97 -8.51 10.56 1.32
CA ILE A 97 -9.20 9.51 0.55
C ILE A 97 -8.35 9.09 -0.66
N GLY A 98 -7.82 10.07 -1.39
CA GLY A 98 -7.08 9.84 -2.62
C GLY A 98 -5.75 9.14 -2.37
N LEU A 99 -5.00 9.48 -1.32
CA LEU A 99 -3.72 8.83 -1.03
C LEU A 99 -3.89 7.36 -0.65
N ASN A 100 -4.91 7.00 0.14
CA ASN A 100 -5.18 5.60 0.49
C ASN A 100 -5.51 4.76 -0.75
N ILE A 101 -6.38 5.26 -1.63
CA ILE A 101 -6.66 4.61 -2.92
C ILE A 101 -5.37 4.51 -3.76
N LEU A 102 -4.66 5.63 -3.94
CA LEU A 102 -3.51 5.73 -4.83
C LEU A 102 -2.36 4.83 -4.38
N LEU A 103 -2.19 4.64 -3.08
CA LEU A 103 -1.15 3.79 -2.50
C LEU A 103 -1.29 2.32 -2.94
N PHE A 104 -2.52 1.82 -3.06
CA PHE A 104 -2.80 0.44 -3.48
C PHE A 104 -2.95 0.23 -4.99
N VAL A 105 -3.05 1.31 -5.79
CA VAL A 105 -3.14 1.21 -7.26
C VAL A 105 -1.91 0.53 -7.89
N PRO A 106 -0.65 0.92 -7.58
CA PRO A 106 0.54 0.24 -8.09
C PRO A 106 0.58 -1.24 -7.69
N PHE A 107 0.18 -1.56 -6.46
CA PHE A 107 0.06 -2.95 -6.00
C PHE A 107 -0.90 -3.77 -6.88
N GLY A 108 -2.11 -3.27 -7.10
CA GLY A 108 -3.13 -3.96 -7.90
C GLY A 108 -2.68 -4.15 -9.36
N PHE A 109 -2.09 -3.10 -9.94
CA PHE A 109 -1.57 -3.10 -11.30
C PHE A 109 -0.47 -4.16 -11.48
N LEU A 110 0.54 -4.14 -10.60
CA LEU A 110 1.67 -5.05 -10.64
C LEU A 110 1.26 -6.48 -10.27
N PHE A 111 0.25 -6.66 -9.41
CA PHE A 111 -0.34 -7.97 -9.15
C PHE A 111 -0.90 -8.59 -10.43
N GLY A 112 -1.64 -7.81 -11.23
CA GLY A 112 -2.12 -8.22 -12.55
C GLY A 112 -0.95 -8.53 -13.50
N ALA A 113 0.07 -7.68 -13.53
CA ALA A 113 1.23 -7.83 -14.41
C ALA A 113 2.07 -9.09 -14.13
N ARG A 114 2.13 -9.56 -12.88
CA ARG A 114 2.81 -10.82 -12.52
C ARG A 114 2.11 -12.07 -13.03
N ARG A 115 0.81 -11.99 -13.34
CA ARG A 115 0.00 -13.15 -13.74
C ARG A 115 -0.79 -12.80 -14.99
N THR A 116 -0.14 -12.92 -16.14
CA THR A 116 -0.77 -12.76 -17.45
C THR A 116 -2.04 -13.63 -17.52
N VAL A 117 -3.20 -12.96 -17.49
CA VAL A 117 -4.54 -13.47 -17.81
C VAL A 117 -4.88 -14.83 -17.18
N ARG A 118 -5.02 -14.88 -15.85
CA ARG A 118 -5.71 -16.00 -15.18
C ARG A 118 -7.17 -15.64 -14.89
N ARG A 119 -8.06 -16.64 -14.95
CA ARG A 119 -9.45 -16.50 -14.48
C ARG A 119 -9.47 -15.82 -13.10
N ARG A 120 -10.36 -14.83 -12.96
CA ARG A 120 -10.58 -14.08 -11.72
C ARG A 120 -9.35 -13.30 -11.21
N ILE A 121 -8.47 -12.80 -12.10
CA ILE A 121 -7.30 -12.02 -11.69
C ILE A 121 -7.66 -10.76 -10.89
N ILE A 122 -8.71 -10.04 -11.32
CA ILE A 122 -9.23 -8.86 -10.64
C ILE A 122 -9.63 -9.21 -9.21
N LEU A 123 -10.49 -10.23 -9.03
CA LEU A 123 -10.90 -10.70 -7.71
C LEU A 123 -9.72 -11.11 -6.83
N LYS A 124 -8.71 -11.80 -7.39
CA LYS A 124 -7.51 -12.19 -6.64
C LYS A 124 -6.69 -10.98 -6.19
N ALA A 125 -6.54 -9.98 -7.05
CA ALA A 125 -5.84 -8.75 -6.70
C ALA A 125 -6.59 -7.97 -5.61
N THR A 126 -7.92 -7.85 -5.74
CA THR A 126 -8.78 -7.19 -4.75
C THR A 126 -8.72 -7.90 -3.39
N LEU A 127 -8.86 -9.23 -3.36
CA LEU A 127 -8.74 -9.99 -2.11
C LEU A 127 -7.35 -9.91 -1.50
N ALA A 128 -6.29 -9.92 -2.32
CA ALA A 128 -4.93 -9.74 -1.82
C ALA A 128 -4.72 -8.33 -1.23
N GLY A 129 -5.29 -7.29 -1.86
CA GLY A 129 -5.28 -5.92 -1.33
C GLY A 129 -6.05 -5.80 -0.03
N LEU A 130 -7.25 -6.40 0.05
CA LEU A 130 -8.06 -6.46 1.26
C LEU A 130 -7.29 -7.12 2.42
N LEU A 131 -6.70 -8.30 2.19
CA LEU A 131 -5.93 -9.01 3.22
C LEU A 131 -4.68 -8.24 3.64
N LEU A 132 -3.99 -7.59 2.71
CA LEU A 132 -2.85 -6.74 3.03
C LEU A 132 -3.27 -5.55 3.90
N SER A 133 -4.36 -4.86 3.54
CA SER A 133 -4.86 -3.73 4.32
C SER A 133 -5.35 -4.15 5.71
N LEU A 134 -6.06 -5.27 5.83
CA LEU A 134 -6.45 -5.83 7.12
C LEU A 134 -5.22 -6.17 7.99
N GLY A 135 -4.16 -6.70 7.37
CA GLY A 135 -2.91 -6.98 8.05
C GLY A 135 -2.22 -5.71 8.55
N VAL A 136 -2.22 -4.64 7.74
CA VAL A 136 -1.70 -3.32 8.13
C VAL A 136 -2.46 -2.76 9.33
N GLU A 137 -3.79 -2.73 9.28
CA GLU A 137 -4.63 -2.26 10.39
C GLU A 137 -4.41 -3.09 11.66
N ALA A 138 -4.32 -4.42 11.54
CA ALA A 138 -4.05 -5.28 12.68
C ALA A 138 -2.70 -4.96 13.33
N VAL A 139 -1.65 -4.71 12.54
CA VAL A 139 -0.35 -4.31 13.06
C VAL A 139 -0.44 -2.93 13.72
N GLN A 140 -1.12 -1.95 13.11
CA GLN A 140 -1.33 -0.62 13.70
C GLN A 140 -2.04 -0.72 15.05
N TYR A 141 -3.07 -1.57 15.17
CA TYR A 141 -3.74 -1.87 16.44
C TYR A 141 -2.77 -2.41 17.50
N PHE A 142 -1.90 -3.38 17.17
CA PHE A 142 -0.92 -3.89 18.14
C PHE A 142 0.18 -2.88 18.50
N LEU A 143 0.43 -1.89 17.64
CA LEU A 143 1.32 -0.77 17.91
C LEU A 143 0.65 0.36 18.71
N GLY A 144 -0.60 0.18 19.15
CA GLY A 144 -1.35 1.17 19.92
C GLY A 144 -1.83 2.36 19.07
N ARG A 145 -1.90 2.21 17.74
CA ARG A 145 -2.39 3.23 16.83
C ARG A 145 -3.89 3.09 16.60
N THR A 146 -4.49 4.18 16.10
CA THR A 146 -5.87 4.18 15.61
C THR A 146 -5.99 3.29 14.38
N THR A 147 -7.05 2.49 14.34
CA THR A 147 -7.39 1.61 13.21
C THR A 147 -8.72 2.03 12.61
N ASP A 148 -8.82 1.99 11.28
CA ASP A 148 -9.99 2.47 10.54
C ASP A 148 -10.44 1.50 9.43
N VAL A 149 -11.70 1.09 9.48
CA VAL A 149 -12.31 0.28 8.43
C VAL A 149 -12.42 1.03 7.09
N ASP A 150 -12.49 2.36 7.13
CA ASP A 150 -12.54 3.19 5.92
C ASP A 150 -11.25 3.09 5.12
N ASP A 151 -10.11 3.00 5.80
CA ASP A 151 -8.81 2.80 5.15
C ASP A 151 -8.73 1.44 4.44
N VAL A 152 -9.26 0.39 5.07
CA VAL A 152 -9.39 -0.94 4.44
C VAL A 152 -10.23 -0.89 3.17
N ILE A 153 -11.35 -0.16 3.20
CA ILE A 153 -12.25 -0.01 2.05
C ILE A 153 -11.52 0.72 0.91
N LEU A 154 -10.88 1.86 1.20
CA LEU A 154 -10.18 2.68 0.21
C LEU A 154 -8.98 1.95 -0.41
N ASN A 155 -8.18 1.27 0.41
CA ASN A 155 -7.06 0.46 -0.04
C ASN A 155 -7.51 -0.71 -0.92
N THR A 156 -8.60 -1.38 -0.54
CA THR A 156 -9.21 -2.46 -1.34
C THR A 156 -9.70 -1.93 -2.69
N PHE A 157 -10.29 -0.74 -2.72
CA PHE A 157 -10.69 -0.07 -3.96
C PHE A 157 -9.48 0.30 -4.84
N GLY A 158 -8.39 0.79 -4.24
CA GLY A 158 -7.13 1.04 -4.94
C GLY A 158 -6.56 -0.22 -5.62
N ALA A 159 -6.55 -1.35 -4.91
CA ALA A 159 -6.09 -2.63 -5.46
C ALA A 159 -6.98 -3.12 -6.63
N LEU A 160 -8.29 -2.95 -6.50
CA LEU A 160 -9.26 -3.23 -7.57
C LEU A 160 -8.96 -2.36 -8.80
N ALA A 161 -8.90 -1.03 -8.61
CA ALA A 161 -8.68 -0.06 -9.69
C ALA A 161 -7.36 -0.32 -10.43
N GLY A 162 -6.27 -0.57 -9.69
CA GLY A 162 -4.97 -0.90 -10.28
C GLY A 162 -5.01 -2.16 -11.15
N CYS A 163 -5.65 -3.24 -10.69
CA CYS A 163 -5.75 -4.47 -11.47
C CYS A 163 -6.68 -4.33 -12.69
N VAL A 164 -7.75 -3.54 -12.56
CA VAL A 164 -8.62 -3.18 -13.69
C VAL A 164 -7.83 -2.42 -14.75
N ALA A 165 -7.04 -1.41 -14.35
CA ALA A 165 -6.21 -0.63 -15.26
C ALA A 165 -5.22 -1.52 -16.05
N TRP A 166 -4.53 -2.45 -15.38
CA TRP A 166 -3.67 -3.44 -16.06
C TRP A 166 -4.45 -4.29 -17.08
N THR A 167 -5.63 -4.77 -16.67
CA THR A 167 -6.45 -5.65 -17.52
C THR A 167 -6.97 -4.93 -18.75
N VAL A 168 -7.39 -3.66 -18.62
CA VAL A 168 -7.83 -2.83 -19.75
C VAL A 168 -6.67 -2.55 -20.70
N LEU A 169 -5.51 -2.14 -20.19
CA LEU A 169 -4.32 -1.90 -21.01
C LEU A 169 -3.83 -3.16 -21.74
N GLY A 170 -3.96 -4.33 -21.10
CA GLY A 170 -3.63 -5.62 -21.71
C GLY A 170 -4.60 -6.06 -22.82
N ARG A 171 -5.84 -5.52 -22.85
CA ARG A 171 -6.84 -5.78 -23.91
C ARG A 171 -6.74 -4.84 -25.11
N MET A 172 -5.99 -3.74 -24.97
CA MET A 172 -5.76 -2.77 -26.05
C MET A 172 -4.59 -3.15 -26.97
N LYS A 173 -3.97 -4.32 -26.76
CA LYS A 173 -2.90 -4.90 -27.57
C LYS A 173 -3.41 -6.13 -28.28
#